data_AF-A0A5M6CV90-F1
#
_entry.id   AF-A0A5M6CV90-F1
#
_cell.length_a   1.000
_cell.length_b   1.000
_cell.length_c   1.000
_cell.angle_alpha   90.00
_cell.angle_beta   90.00
_cell.angle_gamma   90.00
#
_symmetry.space_group_name_H-M   'P 1'
#
loop_
_entity.id
_entity.type
_entity.pdbx_description
1 polymer ?
#
loop_
_entity_poly.entity_id
_entity_poly.type
_entity_poly.pdbx_seq_one_letter_code
_entity_poly.pdbx_strand_id
1 'polypeptide(L)'
;MIQLETAHFSNLIGAVQRTASLTGGAVRGLPNDVVVDGLPGVQSFPSSIADAQKEFELGRPGAALERIRQLETSFSSIVSRWNSTVSSIISGAKQGRQAVPAAKLNEVRNAQTRMQTLVGPATKAFRDLLTALEHEITMEGRRRLDAGEESSPETAATASDHAVPDLPEPFSDNYQVGPQLRLQRGEDKKIRVTPPFQPGSFYLLIGVDGDRVVRIEKLQKASLAVYDFALGDHTVIDEKPLIEQLKRGIWSVAKTEQS
;
A
#
# COMPACT_ATOMS: atom_id res chain seq x y z
N MET A 1 1.50 10.69 -20.16
CA MET A 1 0.17 10.91 -19.57
C MET A 1 -0.42 9.52 -19.40
N ILE A 2 -0.52 9.00 -18.17
CA ILE A 2 -1.11 7.67 -17.92
C ILE A 2 -2.57 7.95 -17.60
N GLN A 3 -3.47 7.81 -18.56
CA GLN A 3 -4.91 7.82 -18.26
C GLN A 3 -5.26 6.43 -17.73
N LEU A 4 -5.92 6.36 -16.57
CA LEU A 4 -6.44 5.10 -16.06
C LEU A 4 -7.61 4.67 -16.94
N GLU A 5 -7.32 3.83 -17.93
CA GLU A 5 -8.35 3.21 -18.76
C GLU A 5 -8.93 1.96 -18.09
N THR A 6 -10.22 1.69 -18.34
CA THR A 6 -10.89 0.43 -17.99
C THR A 6 -10.10 -0.81 -18.44
N ALA A 7 -9.24 -0.66 -19.45
CA ALA A 7 -8.30 -1.67 -19.91
C ALA A 7 -7.37 -2.19 -18.79
N HIS A 8 -6.97 -1.38 -17.80
CA HIS A 8 -6.11 -1.83 -16.70
C HIS A 8 -6.78 -2.86 -15.80
N PHE A 9 -8.08 -2.68 -15.49
CA PHE A 9 -8.86 -3.64 -14.71
C PHE A 9 -9.06 -4.94 -15.49
N SER A 10 -9.46 -4.85 -16.76
CA SER A 10 -9.62 -6.02 -17.64
C SER A 10 -8.32 -6.81 -17.82
N ASN A 11 -7.19 -6.12 -17.99
CA ASN A 11 -5.87 -6.75 -18.09
C ASN A 11 -5.49 -7.51 -16.82
N LEU A 12 -5.79 -6.94 -15.64
CA LEU A 12 -5.57 -7.60 -14.36
C LEU A 12 -6.46 -8.85 -14.22
N ILE A 13 -7.75 -8.74 -14.53
CA ILE A 13 -8.69 -9.89 -14.50
C ILE A 13 -8.15 -11.03 -15.36
N GLY A 14 -7.83 -10.75 -16.63
CA GLY A 14 -7.33 -11.77 -17.54
C GLY A 14 -6.00 -12.37 -17.08
N ALA A 15 -5.11 -11.57 -16.50
CA ALA A 15 -3.83 -12.07 -15.99
C ALA A 15 -3.99 -12.97 -14.76
N VAL A 16 -4.85 -12.61 -13.81
CA VAL A 16 -5.11 -13.40 -12.61
C VAL A 16 -5.87 -14.68 -12.95
N GLN A 17 -6.88 -14.62 -13.82
CA GLN A 17 -7.64 -15.81 -14.24
C GLN A 17 -6.76 -16.88 -14.87
N ARG A 18 -5.75 -16.50 -15.66
CA ARG A 18 -4.81 -17.47 -16.24
C ARG A 18 -4.02 -18.24 -15.19
N THR A 19 -3.84 -17.70 -13.98
CA THR A 19 -3.16 -18.40 -12.88
C THR A 19 -4.04 -19.43 -12.18
N ALA A 20 -5.36 -19.42 -12.43
CA ALA A 20 -6.31 -20.28 -11.74
C ALA A 20 -6.23 -21.76 -12.12
N SER A 21 -5.62 -22.07 -13.27
CA SER A 21 -5.41 -23.43 -13.75
C SER A 21 -4.07 -23.55 -14.46
N LEU A 22 -3.37 -24.66 -14.28
CA LEU A 22 -2.17 -24.93 -15.05
C LEU A 22 -2.51 -25.39 -16.46
N THR A 23 -1.87 -24.77 -17.46
CA THR A 23 -1.91 -25.27 -18.84
C THR A 23 -1.33 -26.69 -18.88
N GLY A 24 -2.12 -27.66 -19.33
CA GLY A 24 -1.76 -29.09 -19.31
C GLY A 24 -2.30 -29.89 -18.12
N GLY A 25 -3.09 -29.26 -17.25
CA GLY A 25 -3.81 -29.93 -16.16
C GLY A 25 -3.02 -30.05 -14.85
N ALA A 26 -3.75 -30.40 -13.79
CA ALA A 26 -3.19 -30.57 -12.47
C ALA A 26 -2.28 -31.81 -12.38
N VAL A 27 -1.13 -31.66 -11.70
CA VAL A 27 -0.25 -32.78 -11.37
C VAL A 27 -0.84 -33.53 -10.18
N ARG A 28 -1.26 -34.77 -10.43
CA ARG A 28 -1.86 -35.69 -9.43
C ARG A 28 -0.97 -36.89 -9.17
N GLY A 29 -1.26 -37.61 -8.08
CA GLY A 29 -0.51 -38.80 -7.66
C GLY A 29 0.82 -38.46 -7.00
N LEU A 30 0.88 -37.32 -6.31
CA LEU A 30 2.02 -36.94 -5.48
C LEU A 30 1.83 -37.48 -4.05
N PRO A 31 2.91 -37.58 -3.25
CA PRO A 31 2.83 -38.03 -1.87
C PRO A 31 1.84 -37.20 -1.06
N ASN A 32 1.16 -37.85 -0.10
CA ASN A 32 0.14 -37.24 0.76
C ASN A 32 -1.07 -36.65 -0.01
N ASP A 33 -1.39 -37.23 -1.18
CA ASP A 33 -2.49 -36.80 -2.05
C ASP A 33 -2.44 -35.33 -2.45
N VAL A 34 -1.25 -34.73 -2.43
CA VAL A 34 -1.07 -33.34 -2.84
C VAL A 34 -1.34 -33.22 -4.34
N VAL A 35 -2.09 -32.19 -4.70
CA VAL A 35 -2.36 -31.85 -6.11
C VAL A 35 -1.73 -30.49 -6.39
N VAL A 36 -0.85 -30.45 -7.39
CA VAL A 36 -0.28 -29.18 -7.88
C VAL A 36 -1.09 -28.75 -9.09
N ASP A 37 -1.97 -27.79 -8.89
CA ASP A 37 -2.77 -27.16 -9.94
C ASP A 37 -2.45 -25.64 -10.01
N GLY A 38 -3.39 -24.84 -10.50
CA GLY A 38 -3.37 -23.39 -10.42
C GLY A 38 -3.30 -22.83 -9.00
N LEU A 39 -3.26 -21.51 -8.91
CA LEU A 39 -3.30 -20.80 -7.64
C LEU A 39 -4.67 -20.98 -6.98
N PRO A 40 -4.75 -21.52 -5.75
CA PRO A 40 -6.02 -21.73 -5.08
C PRO A 40 -6.67 -20.40 -4.69
N GLY A 41 -8.00 -20.32 -4.84
CA GLY A 41 -8.79 -19.17 -4.39
C GLY A 41 -8.77 -17.95 -5.32
N VAL A 42 -7.96 -17.92 -6.39
CA VAL A 42 -7.92 -16.77 -7.31
C VAL A 42 -9.18 -16.63 -8.18
N GLN A 43 -10.08 -17.61 -8.15
CA GLN A 43 -11.35 -17.59 -8.89
C GLN A 43 -12.32 -16.50 -8.41
N SER A 44 -12.19 -16.03 -7.17
CA SER A 44 -13.00 -14.92 -6.62
C SER A 44 -12.39 -13.54 -6.89
N PHE A 45 -11.18 -13.47 -7.47
CA PHE A 45 -10.52 -12.19 -7.72
C PHE A 45 -11.23 -11.38 -8.81
N PRO A 46 -11.71 -11.97 -9.93
CA PRO A 46 -12.41 -11.20 -10.96
C PRO A 46 -13.60 -10.38 -10.44
N SER A 47 -14.42 -10.95 -9.55
CA SER A 47 -15.54 -10.21 -8.94
C SER A 47 -15.04 -9.07 -8.05
N SER A 48 -13.99 -9.31 -7.26
CA SER A 48 -13.39 -8.29 -6.40
C SER A 48 -12.73 -7.16 -7.20
N ILE A 49 -12.14 -7.48 -8.36
CA ILE A 49 -11.57 -6.48 -9.28
C ILE A 49 -12.68 -5.68 -9.97
N ALA A 50 -13.79 -6.33 -10.34
CA ALA A 50 -14.97 -5.65 -10.91
C ALA A 50 -15.60 -4.69 -9.89
N ASP A 51 -15.66 -5.04 -8.61
CA ASP A 51 -16.07 -4.12 -7.55
C ASP A 51 -15.14 -2.91 -7.45
N ALA A 52 -13.82 -3.14 -7.53
CA ALA A 52 -12.84 -2.04 -7.51
C ALA A 52 -13.01 -1.12 -8.74
N GLN A 53 -13.29 -1.69 -9.91
CA GLN A 53 -13.60 -0.94 -11.11
C GLN A 53 -14.86 -0.09 -10.94
N LYS A 54 -15.91 -0.66 -10.33
CA LYS A 54 -17.15 0.07 -10.04
C LYS A 54 -16.91 1.25 -9.08
N GLU A 55 -16.14 1.05 -8.00
CA GLU A 55 -15.77 2.17 -7.11
C GLU A 55 -14.98 3.26 -7.86
N PHE A 56 -14.10 2.87 -8.77
CA PHE A 56 -13.38 3.82 -9.62
C PHE A 56 -14.33 4.62 -10.53
N GLU A 57 -15.26 3.94 -11.21
CA GLU A 57 -16.27 4.58 -12.08
C GLU A 57 -17.21 5.52 -11.30
N LEU A 58 -17.41 5.28 -10.02
CA LEU A 58 -18.16 6.14 -9.10
C LEU A 58 -17.36 7.33 -8.55
N GLY A 59 -16.13 7.56 -9.03
CA GLY A 59 -15.27 8.66 -8.58
C GLY A 59 -14.64 8.43 -7.20
N ARG A 60 -14.46 7.15 -6.80
CA ARG A 60 -13.83 6.77 -5.52
C ARG A 60 -12.51 6.01 -5.77
N PRO A 61 -11.51 6.65 -6.41
CA PRO A 61 -10.28 5.97 -6.77
C PRO A 61 -9.46 5.49 -5.55
N GLY A 62 -9.61 6.13 -4.38
CA GLY A 62 -9.01 5.67 -3.12
C GLY A 62 -9.56 4.33 -2.63
N ALA A 63 -10.88 4.12 -2.71
CA ALA A 63 -11.51 2.85 -2.34
C ALA A 63 -11.13 1.73 -3.32
N ALA A 64 -11.06 2.06 -4.62
CA ALA A 64 -10.55 1.15 -5.64
C ALA A 64 -9.08 0.75 -5.37
N LEU A 65 -8.21 1.73 -5.05
CA LEU A 65 -6.80 1.50 -4.74
C LEU A 65 -6.62 0.54 -3.56
N GLU A 66 -7.31 0.80 -2.45
CA GLU A 66 -7.20 -0.03 -1.25
C GLU A 66 -7.62 -1.47 -1.52
N ARG A 67 -8.73 -1.65 -2.24
CA ARG A 67 -9.20 -2.99 -2.64
C ARG A 67 -8.17 -3.71 -3.52
N ILE A 68 -7.57 -3.03 -4.50
CA ILE A 68 -6.54 -3.65 -5.35
C ILE A 68 -5.27 -3.99 -4.55
N ARG A 69 -4.86 -3.18 -3.56
CA ARG A 69 -3.72 -3.49 -2.67
C ARG A 69 -3.96 -4.73 -1.82
N GLN A 70 -5.16 -4.88 -1.27
CA GLN A 70 -5.55 -6.07 -0.51
C GLN A 70 -5.52 -7.33 -1.37
N LEU A 71 -5.99 -7.23 -2.63
CA LEU A 71 -5.91 -8.32 -3.59
C LEU A 71 -4.45 -8.64 -3.99
N GLU A 72 -3.59 -7.65 -4.20
CA GLU A 72 -2.16 -7.88 -4.49
C GLU A 72 -1.45 -8.61 -3.34
N THR A 73 -1.70 -8.20 -2.11
CA THR A 73 -1.14 -8.85 -0.90
C THR A 73 -1.61 -10.29 -0.79
N SER A 74 -2.91 -10.52 -1.04
CA SER A 74 -3.52 -11.85 -1.04
C SER A 74 -2.93 -12.73 -2.15
N PHE A 75 -2.80 -12.20 -3.36
CA PHE A 75 -2.20 -12.88 -4.50
C PHE A 75 -0.75 -13.30 -4.21
N SER A 76 0.07 -12.37 -3.69
CA SER A 76 1.47 -12.64 -3.34
C SER A 76 1.59 -13.72 -2.27
N SER A 77 0.70 -13.72 -1.29
CA SER A 77 0.62 -14.76 -0.26
C SER A 77 0.26 -16.13 -0.84
N ILE A 78 -0.69 -16.19 -1.77
CA ILE A 78 -1.08 -17.43 -2.46
C ILE A 78 0.08 -17.96 -3.31
N VAL A 79 0.74 -17.10 -4.09
CA VAL A 79 1.93 -17.45 -4.89
C VAL A 79 3.06 -18.00 -4.02
N SER A 80 3.32 -17.36 -2.87
CA SER A 80 4.34 -17.81 -1.92
C SER A 80 4.02 -19.22 -1.40
N ARG A 81 2.80 -19.43 -0.89
CA ARG A 81 2.34 -20.75 -0.41
C ARG A 81 2.44 -21.82 -1.50
N TRP A 82 2.00 -21.51 -2.71
CA TRP A 82 2.08 -22.44 -3.84
C TRP A 82 3.54 -22.83 -4.15
N ASN A 83 4.46 -21.86 -4.21
CA ASN A 83 5.88 -22.12 -4.43
C ASN A 83 6.51 -22.93 -3.30
N SER A 84 6.12 -22.69 -2.05
CA SER A 84 6.59 -23.47 -0.90
C SER A 84 6.15 -24.92 -1.00
N THR A 85 4.89 -25.18 -1.38
CA THR A 85 4.37 -26.55 -1.58
C THR A 85 5.15 -27.27 -2.66
N VAL A 86 5.31 -26.65 -3.84
CA VAL A 86 6.07 -27.22 -4.96
C VAL A 86 7.54 -27.46 -4.59
N SER A 87 8.18 -26.51 -3.94
CA SER A 87 9.59 -26.64 -3.51
C SER A 87 9.77 -27.72 -2.46
N SER A 88 8.80 -27.88 -1.55
CA SER A 88 8.79 -28.95 -0.55
C SER A 88 8.74 -30.33 -1.20
N ILE A 89 7.88 -30.53 -2.21
CA ILE A 89 7.81 -31.77 -2.99
C ILE A 89 9.13 -32.06 -3.70
N ILE A 90 9.71 -31.06 -4.38
CA ILE A 90 10.97 -31.23 -5.12
C ILE A 90 12.12 -31.55 -4.16
N SER A 91 12.19 -30.87 -3.01
CA SER A 91 13.22 -31.08 -2.01
C SER A 91 13.07 -32.43 -1.31
N GLY A 92 11.84 -32.80 -0.92
CA GLY A 92 11.53 -34.08 -0.30
C GLY A 92 11.90 -35.27 -1.20
N ALA A 93 11.62 -35.15 -2.50
CA ALA A 93 12.04 -36.14 -3.49
C ALA A 93 13.58 -36.21 -3.63
N LYS A 94 14.26 -35.06 -3.71
CA LYS A 94 15.74 -35.02 -3.81
C LYS A 94 16.44 -35.61 -2.58
N GLN A 95 15.88 -35.41 -1.39
CA GLN A 95 16.45 -35.89 -0.13
C GLN A 95 16.08 -37.35 0.19
N GLY A 96 15.34 -38.04 -0.69
CA GLY A 96 14.87 -39.41 -0.46
C GLY A 96 13.83 -39.52 0.66
N ARG A 97 13.31 -38.40 1.18
CA ARG A 97 12.27 -38.36 2.22
C ARG A 97 10.88 -38.68 1.67
N GLN A 98 10.71 -38.53 0.36
CA GLN A 98 9.46 -38.84 -0.35
C GLN A 98 9.76 -39.67 -1.60
N ALA A 99 9.08 -40.80 -1.73
CA ALA A 99 9.16 -41.63 -2.93
C ALA A 99 8.31 -41.00 -4.05
N VAL A 100 8.94 -40.12 -4.85
CA VAL A 100 8.30 -39.51 -6.03
C VAL A 100 8.95 -40.07 -7.30
N PRO A 101 8.19 -40.68 -8.22
CA PRO A 101 8.74 -41.15 -9.50
C PRO A 101 9.39 -40.00 -10.28
N ALA A 102 10.50 -40.29 -10.98
CA ALA A 102 11.23 -39.26 -11.74
C ALA A 102 10.35 -38.55 -12.79
N ALA A 103 9.42 -39.27 -13.42
CA ALA A 103 8.44 -38.70 -14.34
C ALA A 103 7.54 -37.64 -13.65
N LYS A 104 7.04 -37.95 -12.45
CA LYS A 104 6.20 -37.05 -11.66
C LYS A 104 6.99 -35.83 -11.16
N LEU A 105 8.25 -36.02 -10.78
CA LEU A 105 9.11 -34.91 -10.40
C LEU A 105 9.35 -33.94 -11.57
N ASN A 106 9.45 -34.45 -12.80
CA ASN A 106 9.52 -33.62 -14.01
C ASN A 106 8.19 -32.90 -14.29
N GLU A 107 7.05 -33.55 -14.08
CA GLU A 107 5.73 -32.88 -14.16
C GLU A 107 5.64 -31.71 -13.16
N VAL A 108 6.08 -31.90 -11.92
CA VAL A 108 6.08 -30.85 -10.88
C VAL A 108 7.02 -29.68 -11.26
N ARG A 109 8.20 -29.96 -11.80
CA ARG A 109 9.11 -28.90 -12.30
C ARG A 109 8.52 -28.15 -13.48
N ASN A 110 7.89 -28.85 -14.42
CA ASN A 110 7.22 -28.23 -15.56
C ASN A 110 6.05 -27.36 -15.10
N ALA A 111 5.27 -27.83 -14.11
CA ALA A 111 4.23 -27.05 -13.46
C ALA A 111 4.79 -25.78 -12.80
N GLN A 112 5.93 -25.88 -12.10
CA GLN A 112 6.65 -24.74 -11.52
C GLN A 112 6.99 -23.68 -12.57
N THR A 113 7.65 -24.09 -13.66
CA THR A 113 8.04 -23.19 -14.74
C THR A 113 6.82 -22.53 -15.38
N ARG A 114 5.76 -23.31 -15.66
CA ARG A 114 4.51 -22.78 -16.24
C ARG A 114 3.81 -21.80 -15.31
N MET A 115 3.76 -22.06 -14.01
CA MET A 115 3.15 -21.11 -13.07
C MET A 115 3.94 -19.81 -13.01
N GLN A 116 5.27 -19.86 -13.03
CA GLN A 116 6.10 -18.66 -13.02
C GLN A 116 5.86 -17.77 -14.24
N THR A 117 5.63 -18.34 -15.43
CA THR A 117 5.31 -17.57 -16.64
C THR A 117 3.92 -16.93 -16.59
N LEU A 118 3.00 -17.44 -15.76
CA LEU A 118 1.67 -16.89 -15.55
C LEU A 118 1.64 -15.82 -14.45
N VAL A 119 2.40 -16.03 -13.37
CA VAL A 119 2.47 -15.13 -12.21
C VAL A 119 3.12 -13.79 -12.59
N GLY A 120 4.21 -13.80 -13.37
CA GLY A 120 4.91 -12.57 -13.76
C GLY A 120 3.99 -11.50 -14.39
N PRO A 121 3.22 -11.85 -15.44
CA PRO A 121 2.21 -10.96 -16.02
C PRO A 121 1.15 -10.47 -15.04
N ALA A 122 0.68 -11.33 -14.12
CA ALA A 122 -0.31 -10.93 -13.11
C ALA A 122 0.27 -9.92 -12.12
N THR A 123 1.48 -10.16 -11.59
CA THR A 123 2.18 -9.21 -10.71
C THR A 123 2.48 -7.88 -11.40
N LYS A 124 2.77 -7.91 -12.71
CA LYS A 124 2.93 -6.68 -13.50
C LYS A 124 1.60 -5.93 -13.62
N ALA A 125 0.51 -6.63 -13.96
CA ALA A 125 -0.81 -6.01 -14.09
C ALA A 125 -1.29 -5.36 -12.77
N PHE A 126 -1.02 -5.98 -11.62
CA PHE A 126 -1.28 -5.36 -10.31
C PHE A 126 -0.49 -4.06 -10.15
N ARG A 127 0.83 -4.07 -10.39
CA ARG A 127 1.68 -2.88 -10.26
C ARG A 127 1.28 -1.76 -11.20
N ASP A 128 0.95 -2.08 -12.45
CA ASP A 128 0.50 -1.11 -13.44
C ASP A 128 -0.82 -0.45 -13.00
N LEU A 129 -1.80 -1.24 -12.53
CA LEU A 129 -3.08 -0.73 -12.05
C LEU A 129 -2.94 0.12 -10.77
N LEU A 130 -2.14 -0.33 -9.80
CA LEU A 130 -1.85 0.43 -8.59
C LEU A 130 -1.21 1.78 -8.91
N THR A 131 -0.19 1.78 -9.78
CA THR A 131 0.50 3.01 -10.20
C THR A 131 -0.45 3.98 -10.88
N ALA A 132 -1.34 3.47 -11.74
CA ALA A 132 -2.29 4.29 -12.46
C ALA A 132 -3.40 4.84 -11.53
N LEU A 133 -3.88 4.06 -10.55
CA LEU A 133 -4.81 4.52 -9.52
C LEU A 133 -4.18 5.60 -8.62
N GLU A 134 -2.93 5.41 -8.18
CA GLU A 134 -2.18 6.41 -7.42
C GLU A 134 -1.97 7.71 -8.22
N HIS A 135 -1.72 7.58 -9.53
CA HIS A 135 -1.63 8.72 -10.42
C HIS A 135 -2.96 9.46 -10.55
N GLU A 136 -4.08 8.75 -10.71
CA GLU A 136 -5.40 9.38 -10.81
C GLU A 136 -5.78 10.09 -9.51
N ILE A 137 -5.57 9.49 -8.34
CA ILE A 137 -5.78 10.15 -7.04
C ILE A 137 -4.95 11.44 -6.94
N THR A 138 -3.71 11.40 -7.41
CA THR A 138 -2.83 12.58 -7.42
C THR A 138 -3.31 13.66 -8.38
N MET A 139 -3.81 13.27 -9.56
CA MET A 139 -4.31 14.19 -10.58
C MET A 139 -5.67 14.79 -10.22
N GLU A 140 -6.57 14.02 -9.60
CA GLU A 140 -7.84 14.50 -9.09
C GLU A 140 -7.64 15.48 -7.93
N GLY A 141 -6.65 15.22 -7.07
CA GLY A 141 -6.19 16.19 -6.07
C GLY A 141 -5.66 17.50 -6.67
N ARG A 142 -5.02 17.47 -7.86
CA ARG A 142 -4.55 18.67 -8.57
C ARG A 142 -5.67 19.42 -9.31
N ARG A 143 -6.60 18.72 -9.97
CA ARG A 143 -7.73 19.37 -10.66
C ARG A 143 -8.64 20.15 -9.69
N ARG A 144 -8.81 19.67 -8.46
CA ARG A 144 -9.51 20.42 -7.39
C ARG A 144 -8.76 21.69 -6.94
N LEU A 145 -7.46 21.80 -7.21
CA LEU A 145 -6.65 22.98 -6.89
C LEU A 145 -6.56 23.95 -8.07
N ASP A 146 -6.61 23.45 -9.31
CA ASP A 146 -6.50 24.26 -10.54
C ASP A 146 -7.85 24.82 -11.04
N ALA A 147 -8.97 24.16 -10.73
CA ALA A 147 -10.30 24.71 -10.94
C ALA A 147 -10.58 25.73 -9.83
N GLY A 148 -10.22 26.99 -10.06
CA GLY A 148 -10.38 28.10 -9.12
C GLY A 148 -11.83 28.32 -8.67
N GLU A 149 -12.30 27.52 -7.73
CA GLU A 149 -13.32 27.96 -6.79
C GLU A 149 -12.64 28.93 -5.81
N GLU A 150 -12.59 30.21 -6.22
CA GLU A 150 -12.62 31.31 -5.27
C GLU A 150 -13.93 31.18 -4.47
N SER A 151 -13.88 30.41 -3.39
CA SER A 151 -14.78 30.58 -2.26
C SER A 151 -13.88 30.75 -1.06
N SER A 152 -13.72 32.02 -0.67
CA SER A 152 -13.25 32.40 0.66
C SER A 152 -14.05 31.67 1.75
N PRO A 153 -13.48 31.53 2.95
CA PRO A 153 -13.33 30.24 3.61
C PRO A 153 -14.53 29.93 4.49
N GLU A 154 -15.35 28.95 4.09
CA GLU A 154 -16.28 28.31 5.02
C GLU A 154 -16.61 26.89 4.51
N THR A 155 -15.92 25.93 5.12
CA THR A 155 -16.47 24.61 5.46
C THR A 155 -16.99 23.72 4.31
N ALA A 156 -16.10 22.92 3.71
CA ALA A 156 -16.39 21.55 3.24
C ALA A 156 -15.05 20.85 2.87
N ALA A 157 -14.42 20.08 3.75
CA ALA A 157 -14.68 18.65 3.92
C ALA A 157 -14.93 17.94 2.57
N THR A 158 -13.92 17.28 2.00
CA THR A 158 -13.82 15.82 2.14
C THR A 158 -12.35 15.42 2.16
N ALA A 159 -11.81 15.43 3.38
CA ALA A 159 -10.75 14.54 3.77
C ALA A 159 -11.22 13.08 3.55
N SER A 160 -10.28 12.20 3.24
CA SER A 160 -10.32 10.86 3.82
C SER A 160 -10.73 11.00 5.28
N ASP A 161 -11.74 10.26 5.71
CA ASP A 161 -12.28 10.22 7.07
C ASP A 161 -11.25 9.69 8.08
N HIS A 162 -10.18 10.46 8.27
CA HIS A 162 -9.50 10.59 9.53
C HIS A 162 -10.03 11.89 10.09
N ALA A 163 -10.98 11.79 11.03
CA ALA A 163 -11.31 12.88 11.92
C ALA A 163 -10.02 13.59 12.34
N VAL A 164 -10.02 14.93 12.35
CA VAL A 164 -8.90 15.71 12.90
C VAL A 164 -8.57 15.09 14.26
N PRO A 165 -7.38 14.48 14.42
CA PRO A 165 -7.11 13.70 15.62
C PRO A 165 -7.06 14.63 16.83
N ASP A 166 -7.66 14.18 17.94
CA ASP A 166 -7.68 14.94 19.18
C ASP A 166 -6.24 15.11 19.70
N LEU A 167 -5.94 16.31 20.20
CA LEU A 167 -4.64 16.55 20.81
C LEU A 167 -4.59 15.86 22.19
N PRO A 168 -3.50 15.14 22.51
CA PRO A 168 -3.33 14.61 23.85
C PRO A 168 -3.17 15.76 24.86
N GLU A 169 -3.64 15.55 26.09
CA GLU A 169 -3.36 16.47 27.20
C GLU A 169 -1.83 16.63 27.39
N PRO A 170 -1.32 17.83 27.75
CA PRO A 170 -2.04 19.07 28.04
C PRO A 170 -2.29 19.97 26.81
N PHE A 171 -2.06 19.46 25.59
CA PHE A 171 -2.14 20.27 24.37
C PHE A 171 -3.57 20.57 23.93
N SER A 172 -4.55 19.75 24.35
CA SER A 172 -5.98 19.94 24.08
C SER A 172 -6.52 21.33 24.43
N ASP A 173 -5.99 21.98 25.48
CA ASP A 173 -6.61 23.17 26.07
C ASP A 173 -6.18 24.48 25.42
N ASN A 174 -4.96 24.51 24.86
CA ASN A 174 -4.32 25.76 24.42
C ASN A 174 -3.69 25.64 23.04
N TYR A 175 -3.89 24.52 22.34
CA TYR A 175 -3.32 24.29 21.02
C TYR A 175 -4.39 23.80 20.05
N GLN A 176 -4.17 24.12 18.77
CA GLN A 176 -5.02 23.69 17.68
C GLN A 176 -4.20 22.90 16.67
N VAL A 177 -4.85 21.88 16.09
CA VAL A 177 -4.29 21.10 15.00
C VAL A 177 -4.36 21.91 13.72
N GLY A 178 -3.20 22.21 13.17
CA GLY A 178 -3.01 22.90 11.90
C GLY A 178 -2.93 21.93 10.71
N PRO A 179 -2.37 22.37 9.56
CA PRO A 179 -2.28 21.56 8.37
C PRO A 179 -1.48 20.26 8.57
N GLN A 180 -1.92 19.21 7.88
CA GLN A 180 -1.22 17.94 7.76
C GLN A 180 -0.01 18.06 6.83
N LEU A 181 1.12 17.49 7.24
CA LEU A 181 2.34 17.41 6.46
C LEU A 181 2.29 16.20 5.54
N ARG A 182 2.69 16.41 4.29
CA ARG A 182 2.65 15.39 3.24
C ARG A 182 3.95 15.38 2.44
N LEU A 183 4.33 14.22 1.95
CA LEU A 183 5.42 14.10 0.99
C LEU A 183 4.93 14.55 -0.39
N GLN A 184 5.51 15.63 -0.91
CA GLN A 184 5.24 16.14 -2.25
C GLN A 184 6.52 16.06 -3.09
N ARG A 185 6.36 15.68 -4.36
CA ARG A 185 7.45 15.70 -5.33
C ARG A 185 7.51 17.08 -5.98
N GLY A 186 8.60 17.80 -5.77
CA GLY A 186 8.87 19.08 -6.42
C GLY A 186 9.17 18.93 -7.92
N GLU A 187 9.16 20.06 -8.64
CA GLU A 187 9.45 20.12 -10.09
C GLU A 187 10.85 19.61 -10.44
N ASP A 188 11.79 19.73 -9.49
CA ASP A 188 13.16 19.19 -9.55
C ASP A 188 13.23 17.66 -9.37
N LYS A 189 12.07 16.98 -9.36
CA LYS A 189 11.88 15.55 -9.10
C LYS A 189 12.27 15.10 -7.69
N LYS A 190 12.65 16.01 -6.78
CA LYS A 190 12.98 15.68 -5.38
C LYS A 190 11.72 15.63 -4.54
N ILE A 191 11.67 14.66 -3.62
CA ILE A 191 10.57 14.54 -2.65
C ILE A 191 10.89 15.46 -1.47
N ARG A 192 9.92 16.27 -1.05
CA ARG A 192 10.01 17.21 0.06
C ARG A 192 8.76 17.10 0.92
N VAL A 193 8.86 17.50 2.18
CA VAL A 193 7.71 17.57 3.08
C VAL A 193 7.04 18.93 2.90
N THR A 194 5.73 18.94 2.69
CA THR A 194 4.91 20.16 2.54
C THR A 194 3.70 20.08 3.49
N PRO A 195 3.48 21.08 4.35
CA PRO A 195 4.39 22.20 4.66
C PRO A 195 5.76 21.71 5.18
N PRO A 196 6.85 22.45 4.96
CA PRO A 196 8.16 22.06 5.48
C PRO A 196 8.13 22.08 7.01
N PHE A 197 8.88 21.17 7.63
CA PHE A 197 9.10 21.21 9.06
C PHE A 197 9.76 22.54 9.47
N GLN A 198 9.32 23.09 10.59
CA GLN A 198 9.83 24.33 11.16
C GLN A 198 10.47 24.03 12.52
N PRO A 199 11.76 24.36 12.72
CA PRO A 199 12.38 24.31 14.04
C PRO A 199 11.60 25.16 15.04
N GLY A 200 11.46 24.66 16.26
CA GLY A 200 10.70 25.28 17.35
C GLY A 200 9.18 25.03 17.30
N SER A 201 8.66 24.48 16.20
CA SER A 201 7.23 24.20 16.05
C SER A 201 6.83 22.83 16.59
N PHE A 202 5.55 22.70 16.95
CA PHE A 202 4.96 21.47 17.48
C PHE A 202 4.25 20.69 16.38
N TYR A 203 4.29 19.36 16.48
CA TYR A 203 3.68 18.45 15.53
C TYR A 203 3.07 17.26 16.24
N LEU A 204 1.88 16.86 15.80
CA LEU A 204 1.17 15.66 16.24
C LEU A 204 1.53 14.49 15.32
N LEU A 205 2.02 13.40 15.91
CA LEU A 205 2.40 12.17 15.23
C LEU A 205 1.43 11.06 15.63
N ILE A 206 0.76 10.47 14.64
CA ILE A 206 -0.20 9.38 14.86
C ILE A 206 0.50 8.03 14.99
N GLY A 207 0.40 7.43 16.17
CA GLY A 207 1.06 6.19 16.54
C GLY A 207 0.11 4.98 16.47
N VAL A 208 0.70 3.77 16.47
CA VAL A 208 -0.11 2.54 16.73
C VAL A 208 -0.40 2.42 18.23
N ASP A 209 0.55 2.86 19.07
CA ASP A 209 0.49 2.77 20.53
C ASP A 209 -0.03 4.06 21.20
N GLY A 210 -0.54 5.01 20.40
CA GLY A 210 -1.05 6.30 20.86
C GLY A 210 -0.45 7.48 20.12
N ASP A 211 -1.22 8.57 20.07
CA ASP A 211 -0.82 9.81 19.42
C ASP A 211 0.06 10.65 20.34
N ARG A 212 1.08 11.27 19.77
CA ARG A 212 2.07 12.03 20.55
C ARG A 212 2.41 13.35 19.91
N VAL A 213 2.60 14.36 20.75
CA VAL A 213 3.07 15.68 20.31
C VAL A 213 4.57 15.75 20.49
N VAL A 214 5.25 16.25 19.46
CA VAL A 214 6.71 16.48 19.47
C VAL A 214 7.01 17.92 19.09
N ARG A 215 8.07 18.49 19.64
CA ARG A 215 8.63 19.77 19.18
C ARG A 215 9.88 19.49 18.37
N ILE A 216 9.97 20.06 17.17
CA ILE A 216 11.17 19.91 16.34
C ILE A 216 12.25 20.85 16.87
N GLU A 217 13.40 20.31 17.23
CA GLU A 217 14.53 21.12 17.69
C GLU A 217 15.49 21.42 16.55
N LYS A 218 15.76 20.42 15.70
CA LYS A 218 16.69 20.56 14.60
C LYS A 218 16.31 19.69 13.41
N LEU A 219 16.31 20.30 12.23
CA LEU A 219 16.22 19.58 10.96
C LEU A 219 17.60 19.04 10.59
N GLN A 220 17.67 17.76 10.26
CA GLN A 220 18.85 17.13 9.70
C GLN A 220 18.52 16.64 8.28
N LYS A 221 19.55 16.27 7.52
CA LYS A 221 19.41 15.97 6.07
C LYS A 221 18.37 14.88 5.77
N ALA A 222 18.22 13.90 6.66
CA ALA A 222 17.29 12.78 6.52
C ALA A 222 16.64 12.36 7.84
N SER A 223 16.75 13.18 8.89
CA SER A 223 16.22 12.87 10.23
C SER A 223 15.78 14.15 10.93
N LEU A 224 15.00 13.99 12.00
CA LEU A 224 14.54 15.09 12.85
C LEU A 224 15.02 14.84 14.27
N ALA A 225 15.70 15.81 14.87
CA ALA A 225 15.88 15.84 16.32
C ALA A 225 14.66 16.52 16.93
N VAL A 226 13.97 15.82 17.82
CA VAL A 226 12.71 16.25 18.41
C VAL A 226 12.73 16.07 19.92
N TYR A 227 11.97 16.89 20.62
CA TYR A 227 11.59 16.63 22.00
C TYR A 227 10.22 15.95 22.01
N ASP A 228 10.13 14.73 22.55
CA ASP A 228 8.90 13.95 22.62
C ASP A 228 8.23 14.17 23.99
N PHE A 229 7.04 14.77 24.00
CA PHE A 229 6.35 15.11 25.25
C PHE A 229 5.71 13.90 25.94
N ALA A 230 5.47 12.81 25.21
CA ALA A 230 4.97 11.58 25.83
C ALA A 230 6.09 10.85 26.59
N LEU A 231 7.33 10.93 26.10
CA LEU A 231 8.50 10.32 26.72
C LEU A 231 9.25 11.27 27.67
N GLY A 232 9.03 12.58 27.54
CA GLY A 232 9.75 13.61 28.28
C GLY A 232 11.24 13.74 27.91
N ASP A 233 11.64 13.25 26.73
CA ASP A 233 13.05 13.10 26.32
C ASP A 233 13.32 13.58 24.89
N HIS A 234 14.59 13.86 24.61
CA HIS A 234 15.09 14.21 23.28
C HIS A 234 15.37 12.95 22.47
N THR A 235 14.71 12.83 21.31
CA THR A 235 14.84 11.67 20.43
C THR A 235 15.16 12.09 19.00
N VAL A 236 15.64 11.13 18.21
CA VAL A 236 15.89 11.33 16.78
C VAL A 236 14.95 10.41 16.00
N ILE A 237 14.19 11.00 15.08
CA ILE A 237 13.36 10.27 14.12
C ILE A 237 14.15 10.14 12.83
N ASP A 238 14.65 8.94 12.57
CA ASP A 238 15.40 8.61 11.35
C ASP A 238 14.51 8.56 10.10
N GLU A 239 15.13 8.54 8.93
CA GLU A 239 14.47 8.64 7.62
C GLU A 239 13.35 7.63 7.41
N LYS A 240 13.60 6.35 7.71
CA LYS A 240 12.62 5.28 7.51
C LYS A 240 11.40 5.45 8.43
N PRO A 241 11.57 5.57 9.77
CA PRO A 241 10.46 5.91 10.67
C PRO A 241 9.72 7.19 10.27
N LEU A 242 10.44 8.23 9.84
CA LEU A 242 9.84 9.50 9.45
C LEU A 242 8.94 9.36 8.21
N ILE A 243 9.37 8.60 7.21
CA ILE A 243 8.56 8.32 6.01
C ILE A 243 7.32 7.50 6.38
N GLU A 244 7.45 6.50 7.24
CA GLU A 244 6.30 5.72 7.73
C GLU A 244 5.32 6.61 8.51
N GLN A 245 5.85 7.49 9.35
CA GLN A 245 5.06 8.43 10.13
C GLN A 245 4.33 9.43 9.24
N LEU A 246 4.97 9.94 8.18
CA LEU A 246 4.33 10.83 7.20
C LEU A 246 3.24 10.13 6.38
N LYS A 247 3.36 8.82 6.14
CA LYS A 247 2.30 8.03 5.49
C LYS A 247 1.08 7.83 6.39
N ARG A 248 1.31 7.69 7.71
CA ARG A 248 0.24 7.60 8.72
C ARG A 248 -0.43 8.95 8.97
N GLY A 249 0.38 10.01 8.97
CA GLY A 249 -0.06 11.38 9.11
C GLY A 249 0.71 12.10 10.22
N ILE A 250 1.09 13.34 9.91
CA ILE A 250 1.67 14.29 10.84
C ILE A 250 0.91 15.60 10.67
N TRP A 251 0.48 16.23 11.75
CA TRP A 251 -0.17 17.54 11.71
C TRP A 251 0.69 18.57 12.44
N SER A 252 0.73 19.79 11.92
CA SER A 252 1.28 20.90 12.70
C SER A 252 0.37 21.23 13.88
N VAL A 253 0.95 21.71 14.97
CA VAL A 253 0.24 22.09 16.18
C VAL A 253 0.67 23.49 16.53
N ALA A 254 -0.29 24.40 16.66
CA ALA A 254 -0.05 25.79 16.97
C ALA A 254 -0.75 26.16 18.27
N LYS A 255 -0.11 27.01 19.08
CA LYS A 255 -0.74 27.54 20.28
C LYS A 255 -1.87 28.47 19.86
N THR A 256 -3.04 28.34 20.47
CA THR A 256 -4.14 29.28 20.29
C THR A 256 -3.71 30.61 20.89
N GLU A 257 -3.56 31.65 20.06
CA GLU A 257 -3.31 33.00 20.56
C GLU A 257 -4.57 33.47 21.30
N GLN A 258 -4.49 33.55 22.63
CA GLN A 258 -5.48 34.28 23.42
C GLN A 258 -5.29 35.76 23.09
N SER A 259 -6.28 36.34 22.39
CA SER A 259 -6.41 37.79 22.24
C SER A 259 -6.69 38.47 23.58
#